data_AF-A0A238F603-F1
#
_entry.id   AF-A0A238F603-F1
#
_cell.length_a   1.000
_cell.length_b   1.000
_cell.length_c   1.000
_cell.angle_alpha   90.00
_cell.angle_beta   90.00
_cell.angle_gamma   90.00
#
_symmetry.space_group_name_H-M   'P 1'
#
loop_
_entity.id
_entity.type
_entity.pdbx_description
1 polymer ?
#
loop_
_entity_poly.entity_id
_entity_poly.type
_entity_poly.pdbx_seq_one_letter_code
_entity_poly.pdbx_strand_id
1 'polypeptide(L)'
;MLLTDNTIVNQLFGIDTGLGMSLLTFDWAHIAFITSPLVIPWWAIANIFACFVVINWIVAPALYYSGVWSTYYLPISASAVFDRHGQMYNLSRIFNQQEARIDAAAYTDYSPLFLTATYVCAVGVAFALLPAVLTHTAIYHGRDIWAKLRGRQTEREDIHIKLMKPYPEVPDWVYAAFAAAALGLAMLAVGLWPTKTPVWAVMIAFMLGGVVLLPAGFVYAMSATPLQMNVPSELLAGYLMKGNPLANMVRPSKLRSHNSQLTSSSFHWQLFKIFAVTTTQVGLTFVQDLKLGHYMKVQVVAVFVTCLAQVGVKRWLVANVEDFCQRGQSALLVCPTTRTFYSASIIWGAIGPSRLFGPGKQYGPLLFCGLAGAVAPLIPWMLEKRWPRSWLAYVSLPVAMNGALSIANANGINYSSCFIVGFFFQYFLRRRHFSTWSKYVYIISAGLDSGTTFSALIIFFSLSLPKNGQLVLDWWGNNVFKNTADWAAVSHRTPPPQGFGPDTW
;
A
#
# COMPACT_ATOMS: atom_id res chain seq x y z
N MET A 1 10.52 -18.92 24.61
CA MET A 1 10.33 -18.31 25.93
C MET A 1 9.53 -17.03 25.70
N LEU A 2 8.19 -17.11 25.78
CA LEU A 2 7.33 -15.95 25.53
C LEU A 2 7.12 -15.24 26.86
N LEU A 3 7.65 -14.03 26.95
CA LEU A 3 7.45 -13.14 28.10
C LEU A 3 6.04 -12.55 27.97
N THR A 4 5.04 -13.27 28.49
CA THR A 4 3.61 -12.95 28.30
C THR A 4 3.23 -11.59 28.88
N ASP A 5 3.92 -11.13 29.93
CA ASP A 5 3.43 -10.03 30.77
C ASP A 5 4.19 -8.70 30.58
N ASN A 6 5.34 -8.71 29.90
CA ASN A 6 6.11 -7.48 29.70
C ASN A 6 5.61 -6.73 28.45
N THR A 7 4.89 -5.62 28.69
CA THR A 7 4.29 -4.79 27.64
C THR A 7 5.33 -4.22 26.67
N ILE A 8 6.49 -3.78 27.15
CA ILE A 8 7.56 -3.20 26.32
C ILE A 8 8.16 -4.27 25.40
N VAL A 9 8.46 -5.45 25.94
CA VAL A 9 9.04 -6.55 25.13
C VAL A 9 8.05 -7.00 24.06
N ASN A 10 6.76 -7.11 24.41
CA ASN A 10 5.72 -7.46 23.45
C ASN A 10 5.48 -6.36 22.41
N GLN A 11 5.60 -5.08 22.76
CA GLN A 11 5.51 -3.99 21.79
C GLN A 11 6.69 -3.97 20.80
N LEU A 12 7.90 -4.36 21.23
CA LEU A 12 9.08 -4.37 20.37
C LEU A 12 9.19 -5.65 19.52
N PHE A 13 8.95 -6.82 20.12
CA PHE A 13 9.15 -8.12 19.48
C PHE A 13 7.86 -8.80 19.03
N GLY A 14 6.69 -8.28 19.44
CA GLY A 14 5.38 -8.76 19.00
C GLY A 14 5.17 -8.63 17.50
N ILE A 15 4.30 -9.48 16.97
CA ILE A 15 4.11 -9.70 15.52
C ILE A 15 2.83 -9.02 15.05
N ASP A 16 1.75 -9.04 15.84
CA ASP A 16 0.44 -8.54 15.40
C ASP A 16 0.30 -7.03 15.57
N THR A 17 0.59 -6.51 16.77
CA THR A 17 0.53 -5.07 17.06
C THR A 17 1.89 -4.47 17.43
N GLY A 18 2.91 -5.31 17.66
CA GLY A 18 4.29 -4.91 17.90
C GLY A 18 5.08 -4.60 16.63
N LEU A 19 6.33 -4.16 16.82
CA LEU A 19 7.23 -3.74 15.73
C LEU A 19 7.92 -4.92 15.01
N GLY A 20 7.72 -6.16 15.47
CA GLY A 20 8.24 -7.36 14.84
C GLY A 20 9.76 -7.38 14.71
N MET A 21 10.50 -7.02 15.77
CA MET A 21 11.98 -7.11 15.80
C MET A 21 12.53 -8.54 15.80
N SER A 22 11.68 -9.55 15.63
CA SER A 22 12.10 -10.93 15.44
C SER A 22 12.57 -11.17 14.00
N LEU A 23 13.50 -12.10 13.86
CA LEU A 23 14.28 -12.25 12.63
C LEU A 23 13.79 -13.36 11.69
N LEU A 24 13.01 -14.33 12.17
CA LEU A 24 12.85 -15.58 11.41
C LEU A 24 11.40 -16.09 11.40
N THR A 25 10.86 -16.25 10.19
CA THR A 25 9.68 -17.07 9.91
C THR A 25 10.03 -18.05 8.78
N PHE A 26 9.39 -19.22 8.80
CA PHE A 26 9.49 -20.22 7.72
C PHE A 26 8.29 -20.20 6.79
N ASP A 27 7.32 -19.32 7.03
CA ASP A 27 6.15 -19.18 6.16
C ASP A 27 6.51 -18.35 4.93
N TRP A 28 6.43 -18.98 3.76
CA TRP A 28 6.69 -18.34 2.47
C TRP A 28 5.72 -17.20 2.17
N ALA A 29 4.46 -17.30 2.58
CA ALA A 29 3.47 -16.23 2.38
C ALA A 29 3.86 -14.95 3.14
N HIS A 30 4.47 -15.10 4.31
CA HIS A 30 5.04 -13.98 5.08
C HIS A 30 6.35 -13.45 4.47
N ILE A 31 7.23 -14.33 4.02
CA ILE A 31 8.52 -13.97 3.37
C ILE A 31 8.29 -13.19 2.07
N ALA A 32 7.32 -13.62 1.26
CA ALA A 32 7.00 -13.03 -0.04
C ALA A 32 5.98 -11.88 0.04
N PHE A 33 5.52 -11.51 1.24
CA PHE A 33 4.42 -10.55 1.42
C PHE A 33 4.70 -9.16 0.83
N ILE A 34 5.91 -8.63 1.06
CA ILE A 34 6.29 -7.28 0.61
C ILE A 34 6.74 -7.35 -0.84
N THR A 35 7.71 -8.22 -1.11
CA THR A 35 8.09 -8.61 -2.46
C THR A 35 8.82 -9.95 -2.46
N SER A 36 8.84 -10.62 -3.61
CA SER A 36 9.59 -11.85 -3.84
C SER A 36 11.11 -11.62 -3.69
N PRO A 37 11.75 -12.09 -2.59
CA PRO A 37 13.16 -11.80 -2.31
C PRO A 37 14.12 -12.48 -3.29
N LEU A 38 13.65 -13.48 -4.02
CA LEU A 38 14.42 -14.24 -5.01
C LEU A 38 14.50 -13.53 -6.37
N VAL A 39 13.61 -12.59 -6.66
CA VAL A 39 13.56 -11.90 -7.96
C VAL A 39 14.25 -10.53 -7.89
N ILE A 40 14.05 -9.82 -6.77
CA ILE A 40 14.56 -8.45 -6.61
C ILE A 40 16.07 -8.42 -6.41
N PRO A 41 16.79 -7.46 -7.00
CA PRO A 41 18.22 -7.29 -6.77
C PRO A 41 18.55 -6.93 -5.31
N TRP A 42 19.65 -7.47 -4.79
CA TRP A 42 20.09 -7.27 -3.41
C TRP A 42 20.13 -5.80 -2.94
N TRP A 43 20.62 -4.89 -3.79
CA TRP A 43 20.72 -3.47 -3.42
C TRP A 43 19.35 -2.87 -3.09
N ALA A 44 18.30 -3.24 -3.82
CA ALA A 44 16.95 -2.74 -3.58
C ALA A 44 16.38 -3.29 -2.27
N ILE A 45 16.58 -4.58 -2.00
CA ILE A 45 16.18 -5.22 -0.73
C ILE A 45 16.88 -4.55 0.46
N ALA A 46 18.18 -4.29 0.33
CA ALA A 46 18.96 -3.62 1.39
C ALA A 46 18.49 -2.19 1.66
N ASN A 47 18.18 -1.41 0.62
CA ASN A 47 17.62 -0.06 0.77
C ASN A 47 16.25 -0.08 1.47
N ILE A 48 15.36 -0.98 1.06
CA ILE A 48 14.03 -1.15 1.66
C ILE A 48 14.16 -1.51 3.14
N PHE A 49 15.01 -2.49 3.47
CA PHE A 49 15.22 -2.92 4.85
C PHE A 49 15.88 -1.84 5.70
N ALA A 50 16.87 -1.11 5.18
CA ALA A 50 17.51 -0.01 5.90
C ALA A 50 16.50 1.10 6.25
N CYS A 51 15.61 1.45 5.32
CA CYS A 51 14.55 2.42 5.58
C CYS A 51 13.55 1.90 6.63
N PHE A 52 13.17 0.62 6.54
CA PHE A 52 12.33 -0.03 7.53
C PHE A 52 12.94 0.02 8.93
N VAL A 53 14.23 -0.30 9.09
CA VAL A 53 14.91 -0.23 10.40
C VAL A 53 14.90 1.19 10.95
N VAL A 54 15.24 2.19 10.12
CA VAL A 54 15.26 3.59 10.59
C VAL A 54 13.85 4.06 10.99
N ILE A 55 12.84 3.83 10.15
CA ILE A 55 11.50 4.37 10.40
C ILE A 55 10.74 3.57 11.45
N ASN A 56 10.77 2.24 11.37
CA ASN A 56 9.95 1.37 12.22
C ASN A 56 10.65 0.97 13.52
N TRP A 57 11.97 0.69 13.51
CA TRP A 57 12.67 0.24 14.72
C TRP A 57 13.30 1.38 15.53
N ILE A 58 13.54 2.54 14.91
CA ILE A 58 14.14 3.70 15.59
C ILE A 58 13.10 4.81 15.76
N VAL A 59 12.56 5.37 14.66
CA VAL A 59 11.70 6.56 14.71
C VAL A 59 10.34 6.25 15.36
N ALA A 60 9.67 5.15 14.98
CA ALA A 60 8.35 4.81 15.54
C ALA A 60 8.37 4.62 17.07
N PRO A 61 9.26 3.81 17.67
CA PRO A 61 9.35 3.73 19.13
C PRO A 61 9.84 5.03 19.76
N ALA A 62 10.74 5.79 19.13
CA ALA A 62 11.14 7.11 19.64
C ALA A 62 9.94 8.06 19.74
N LEU A 63 9.08 8.12 18.73
CA LEU A 63 7.82 8.90 18.75
C LEU A 63 6.84 8.36 19.80
N TYR A 64 6.70 7.04 19.88
CA TYR A 64 5.78 6.39 20.80
C TYR A 64 6.12 6.65 22.27
N TYR A 65 7.39 6.47 22.66
CA TYR A 65 7.84 6.64 24.05
C TYR A 65 8.10 8.10 24.45
N SER A 66 8.39 8.98 23.50
CA SER A 66 8.47 10.44 23.77
C SER A 66 7.09 11.09 23.95
N GLY A 67 6.03 10.35 23.63
CA GLY A 67 4.65 10.77 23.84
C GLY A 67 4.13 11.82 22.88
N VAL A 68 4.81 11.98 21.74
CA VAL A 68 4.39 12.90 20.67
C VAL A 68 2.99 12.51 20.18
N TRP A 69 2.09 13.50 20.07
CA TRP A 69 0.68 13.32 19.67
C TRP A 69 -0.13 12.34 20.53
N SER A 70 0.30 12.09 21.77
CA SER A 70 -0.40 11.19 22.70
C SER A 70 -0.52 9.74 22.21
N THR A 71 0.40 9.28 21.36
CA THR A 71 0.34 7.93 20.76
C THR A 71 0.53 6.80 21.77
N TYR A 72 1.11 7.06 22.94
CA TYR A 72 1.37 6.04 23.99
C TYR A 72 0.11 5.47 24.66
N TYR A 73 -1.05 6.10 24.45
CA TYR A 73 -2.36 5.56 24.85
C TYR A 73 -2.95 4.58 23.83
N LEU A 74 -2.32 4.45 22.66
CA LEU A 74 -2.74 3.58 21.58
C LEU A 74 -1.81 2.37 21.45
N PRO A 75 -2.24 1.29 20.77
CA PRO A 75 -1.30 0.25 20.34
C PRO A 75 -0.21 0.86 19.43
N ILE A 76 1.02 0.34 19.53
CA ILE A 76 2.16 0.88 18.80
C ILE A 76 1.98 0.74 17.28
N SER A 77 1.43 -0.39 16.83
CA SER A 77 1.04 -0.65 15.45
C SER A 77 -0.40 -1.15 15.35
N ALA A 78 -1.19 -0.50 14.48
CA ALA A 78 -2.48 -1.00 14.04
C ALA A 78 -2.89 -0.31 12.73
N SER A 79 -3.62 -1.03 11.87
CA SER A 79 -4.22 -0.52 10.63
C SER A 79 -5.55 0.23 10.84
N ALA A 80 -6.05 0.27 12.07
CA ALA A 80 -7.27 0.96 12.46
C ALA A 80 -6.96 2.35 13.04
N VAL A 81 -7.96 3.23 12.97
CA VAL A 81 -7.94 4.59 13.53
C VAL A 81 -8.72 4.64 14.84
N PHE A 82 -8.31 5.51 15.75
CA PHE A 82 -8.82 5.56 17.12
C PHE A 82 -9.43 6.91 17.50
N ASP A 83 -10.34 6.89 18.48
CA ASP A 83 -10.92 8.07 19.11
C ASP A 83 -10.15 8.50 20.38
N ARG A 84 -10.64 9.57 21.02
CA ARG A 84 -10.06 10.16 22.24
C ARG A 84 -9.99 9.19 23.43
N HIS A 85 -10.75 8.11 23.41
CA HIS A 85 -10.83 7.11 24.47
C HIS A 85 -10.04 5.84 24.14
N GLY A 86 -9.33 5.81 23.00
CA GLY A 86 -8.57 4.64 22.56
C GLY A 86 -9.45 3.53 21.99
N GLN A 87 -10.72 3.82 21.66
CA GLN A 87 -11.60 2.89 20.96
C GLN A 87 -11.51 3.09 19.44
N MET A 88 -11.95 2.09 18.67
CA MET A 88 -12.00 2.23 17.21
C MET A 88 -12.95 3.36 16.82
N TYR A 89 -12.48 4.23 15.93
CA TYR A 89 -13.21 5.44 15.56
C TYR A 89 -14.56 5.11 14.89
N ASN A 90 -15.67 5.56 15.49
CA ASN A 90 -17.00 5.25 14.99
C ASN A 90 -17.54 6.37 14.06
N LEU A 91 -17.49 6.12 12.76
CA LEU A 91 -17.99 7.05 11.74
C LEU A 91 -19.49 7.36 11.84
N SER A 92 -20.30 6.42 12.32
CA SER A 92 -21.76 6.60 12.33
C SER A 92 -22.22 7.75 13.24
N ARG A 93 -21.38 8.16 14.19
CA ARG A 93 -21.68 9.27 15.13
C ARG A 93 -21.50 10.66 14.52
N ILE A 94 -20.60 10.80 13.54
CA ILE A 94 -20.26 12.09 12.92
C ILE A 94 -20.89 12.25 11.53
N PHE A 95 -21.44 11.17 10.97
CA PHE A 95 -21.96 11.15 9.61
C PHE A 95 -23.48 11.27 9.62
N ASN A 96 -23.99 12.40 9.11
CA ASN A 96 -25.42 12.56 8.90
C ASN A 96 -25.82 11.85 7.59
N GLN A 97 -26.62 10.78 7.72
CA GLN A 97 -27.04 9.95 6.58
C GLN A 97 -27.94 10.70 5.59
N GLN A 98 -28.66 11.74 6.02
CA GLN A 98 -29.61 12.47 5.16
C GLN A 98 -28.90 13.45 4.23
N GLU A 99 -27.94 14.20 4.75
CA GLU A 99 -27.16 15.17 3.96
C GLU A 99 -25.93 14.53 3.30
N ALA A 100 -25.57 13.32 3.74
CA ALA A 100 -24.31 12.65 3.43
C ALA A 100 -23.11 13.58 3.63
N ARG A 101 -23.20 14.39 4.69
CA ARG A 101 -22.21 15.35 5.13
C ARG A 101 -21.77 15.00 6.55
N ILE A 102 -20.54 15.37 6.88
CA ILE A 102 -20.07 15.34 8.26
C ILE A 102 -20.64 16.56 8.92
N ASP A 103 -21.36 16.32 10.00
CA ASP A 103 -21.78 17.37 10.90
C ASP A 103 -20.54 17.87 11.66
N ALA A 104 -20.20 19.14 11.46
CA ALA A 104 -19.06 19.76 12.10
C ALA A 104 -19.24 19.84 13.61
N ALA A 105 -20.48 20.04 14.10
CA ALA A 105 -20.78 20.09 15.52
C ALA A 105 -20.66 18.69 16.16
N ALA A 106 -21.21 17.65 15.51
CA ALA A 106 -21.04 16.28 15.99
C ALA A 106 -19.58 15.82 16.00
N TYR A 107 -18.74 16.34 15.09
CA TYR A 107 -17.31 16.07 15.08
C TYR A 107 -16.55 16.76 16.22
N THR A 108 -16.89 18.01 16.55
CA THR A 108 -16.32 18.73 17.70
C THR A 108 -16.80 18.16 19.03
N ASP A 109 -18.01 17.60 19.07
CA ASP A 109 -18.54 16.99 20.29
C ASP A 109 -18.02 15.57 20.52
N TYR A 110 -17.68 14.85 19.44
CA TYR A 110 -17.23 13.46 19.55
C TYR A 110 -15.74 13.34 19.92
N SER A 111 -14.84 13.58 18.96
CA SER A 111 -13.38 13.50 19.19
C SER A 111 -12.57 13.85 17.94
N PRO A 112 -11.32 14.30 18.12
CA PRO A 112 -10.34 14.28 17.05
C PRO A 112 -9.90 12.84 16.76
N LEU A 113 -9.43 12.59 15.54
CA LEU A 113 -8.96 11.28 15.12
C LEU A 113 -7.49 11.08 15.50
N PHE A 114 -7.18 9.95 16.14
CA PHE A 114 -5.81 9.57 16.48
C PHE A 114 -5.30 8.41 15.63
N LEU A 115 -4.03 8.54 15.24
CA LEU A 115 -3.28 7.57 14.45
C LEU A 115 -2.25 6.86 15.34
N THR A 116 -2.01 5.58 15.07
CA THR A 116 -0.94 4.82 15.74
C THR A 116 0.44 5.30 15.28
N ALA A 117 1.48 5.05 16.08
CA ALA A 117 2.83 5.55 15.80
C ALA A 117 3.38 5.06 14.45
N THR A 118 3.19 3.78 14.13
CA THR A 118 3.62 3.22 12.82
C THR A 118 2.83 3.80 11.66
N TYR A 119 1.53 4.07 11.83
CA TYR A 119 0.70 4.68 10.80
C TYR A 119 1.11 6.13 10.53
N VAL A 120 1.42 6.91 11.58
CA VAL A 120 1.94 8.27 11.44
C VAL A 120 3.26 8.29 10.66
N CYS A 121 4.18 7.39 11.00
CA CYS A 121 5.43 7.21 10.26
C CYS A 121 5.18 6.87 8.79
N ALA A 122 4.26 5.94 8.50
CA ALA A 122 3.91 5.56 7.14
C ALA A 122 3.34 6.75 6.33
N VAL A 123 2.48 7.57 6.94
CA VAL A 123 1.96 8.80 6.31
C VAL A 123 3.09 9.80 6.03
N GLY A 124 4.01 10.00 6.97
CA GLY A 124 5.18 10.88 6.78
C GLY A 124 6.08 10.42 5.63
N VAL A 125 6.37 9.13 5.54
CA VAL A 125 7.13 8.55 4.40
C VAL A 125 6.36 8.69 3.10
N ALA A 126 5.03 8.53 3.10
CA ALA A 126 4.21 8.68 1.90
C ALA A 126 4.24 10.09 1.33
N PHE A 127 4.22 11.10 2.21
CA PHE A 127 4.38 12.49 1.80
C PHE A 127 5.77 12.79 1.24
N ALA A 128 6.82 12.17 1.81
CA ALA A 128 8.18 12.31 1.31
C ALA A 128 8.41 11.62 -0.04
N LEU A 129 7.73 10.50 -0.31
CA LEU A 129 8.00 9.64 -1.46
C LEU A 129 7.75 10.33 -2.81
N LEU A 130 6.60 10.97 -3.01
CA LEU A 130 6.25 11.55 -4.32
C LEU A 130 7.26 12.64 -4.75
N PRO A 131 7.57 13.65 -3.91
CA PRO A 131 8.64 14.60 -4.22
C PRO A 131 10.01 13.96 -4.37
N ALA A 132 10.33 12.92 -3.57
CA ALA A 132 11.60 12.20 -3.69
C ALA A 132 11.76 11.49 -5.05
N VAL A 133 10.70 10.84 -5.54
CA VAL A 133 10.70 10.17 -6.85
C VAL A 133 10.86 11.18 -7.99
N LEU A 134 10.12 12.29 -7.94
CA LEU A 134 10.19 13.35 -8.95
C LEU A 134 11.58 13.99 -9.01
N THR A 135 12.15 14.33 -7.85
CA THR A 135 13.48 14.93 -7.78
C THR A 135 14.57 13.94 -8.19
N HIS A 136 14.52 12.69 -7.71
CA HIS A 136 15.48 11.65 -8.11
C HIS A 136 15.47 11.43 -9.63
N THR A 137 14.28 11.30 -10.24
CA THR A 137 14.17 11.10 -11.70
C THR A 137 14.63 12.31 -12.50
N ALA A 138 14.30 13.53 -12.06
CA ALA A 138 14.77 14.76 -12.70
C ALA A 138 16.30 14.89 -12.67
N ILE A 139 16.94 14.52 -11.56
CA ILE A 139 18.38 14.65 -11.37
C ILE A 139 19.16 13.56 -12.11
N TYR A 140 18.78 12.29 -11.92
CA TYR A 140 19.52 11.15 -12.47
C TYR A 140 19.21 10.90 -13.95
N HIS A 141 17.94 11.01 -14.35
CA HIS A 141 17.49 10.61 -15.69
C HIS A 141 16.98 11.79 -16.53
N GLY A 142 16.93 13.01 -15.99
CA GLY A 142 16.38 14.18 -16.68
C GLY A 142 17.06 14.48 -18.02
N ARG A 143 18.38 14.29 -18.12
CA ARG A 143 19.13 14.47 -19.37
C ARG A 143 18.73 13.45 -20.44
N ASP A 144 18.54 12.20 -20.06
CA ASP A 144 18.16 11.13 -20.97
C ASP A 144 16.71 11.27 -21.43
N ILE A 145 15.81 11.64 -20.51
CA ILE A 145 14.41 11.97 -20.81
C ILE A 145 14.36 13.10 -21.85
N TRP A 146 15.13 14.17 -21.62
CA TRP A 146 15.17 15.31 -22.52
C TRP A 146 15.79 14.97 -23.89
N ALA A 147 16.79 14.09 -23.93
CA ALA A 147 17.37 13.60 -25.17
C ALA A 147 16.37 12.74 -25.97
N LYS A 148 15.63 11.84 -25.31
CA LYS A 148 14.57 11.04 -25.94
C LYS A 148 13.41 11.91 -26.45
N LEU A 149 12.98 12.91 -25.68
CA LEU A 149 11.97 13.89 -26.13
C LEU A 149 12.40 14.69 -27.37
N ARG A 150 13.71 14.87 -27.58
CA ARG A 150 14.28 15.50 -28.80
C ARG A 150 14.51 14.53 -29.96
N GLY A 151 14.02 13.29 -29.87
CA GLY A 151 14.15 12.28 -30.93
C GLY A 151 15.53 11.65 -31.04
N ARG A 152 16.40 11.79 -30.03
CA ARG A 152 17.73 11.16 -30.05
C ARG A 152 17.63 9.72 -29.57
N GLN A 153 17.98 8.77 -30.44
CA GLN A 153 18.15 7.36 -30.07
C GLN A 153 19.31 7.24 -29.07
N THR A 154 18.99 6.87 -27.83
CA THR A 154 19.99 6.71 -26.75
C THR A 154 20.37 5.25 -26.49
N GLU A 155 19.61 4.28 -27.00
CA GLU A 155 19.81 2.84 -26.70
C GLU A 155 20.23 2.04 -27.94
N ARG A 156 20.99 0.96 -27.70
CA ARG A 156 21.38 0.01 -28.75
C ARG A 156 20.22 -0.92 -29.04
N GLU A 157 19.93 -1.14 -30.32
CA GLU A 157 18.87 -2.05 -30.76
C GLU A 157 19.19 -3.52 -30.39
N ASP A 158 18.31 -4.15 -29.63
CA ASP A 158 18.36 -5.58 -29.32
C ASP A 158 17.93 -6.44 -30.53
N ILE A 159 18.33 -7.71 -30.54
CA ILE A 159 17.97 -8.72 -31.55
C ILE A 159 16.44 -8.83 -31.69
N HIS A 160 15.69 -8.76 -30.59
CA HIS A 160 14.22 -8.81 -30.60
C HIS A 160 13.60 -7.62 -31.32
N ILE A 161 14.17 -6.42 -31.17
CA ILE A 161 13.74 -5.23 -31.91
C ILE A 161 14.02 -5.42 -33.40
N LYS A 162 15.20 -5.97 -33.76
CA LYS A 162 15.53 -6.28 -35.16
C LYS A 162 14.57 -7.28 -35.78
N LEU A 163 14.16 -8.31 -35.03
CA LEU A 163 13.17 -9.31 -35.47
C LEU A 163 11.75 -8.72 -35.60
N MET A 164 11.45 -7.62 -34.91
CA MET A 164 10.16 -6.93 -34.99
C MET A 164 10.07 -5.85 -36.06
N LYS A 165 11.19 -5.35 -36.59
CA LYS A 165 11.21 -4.38 -37.71
C LYS A 165 10.34 -4.72 -38.93
N PRO A 166 10.12 -6.00 -39.30
CA PRO A 166 9.22 -6.35 -40.40
C PRO A 166 7.73 -6.05 -40.13
N TYR A 167 7.33 -5.92 -38.86
CA TYR A 167 5.95 -5.61 -38.50
C TYR A 167 5.75 -4.10 -38.45
N PRO A 168 4.68 -3.57 -39.08
CA PRO A 168 4.38 -2.14 -39.00
C PRO A 168 4.09 -1.76 -37.55
N GLU A 169 4.73 -0.68 -37.08
CA GLU A 169 4.43 -0.11 -35.78
C GLU A 169 3.01 0.47 -35.77
N VAL A 170 2.30 0.30 -34.66
CA VAL A 170 0.98 0.91 -34.48
C VAL A 170 1.18 2.42 -34.35
N PRO A 171 0.51 3.24 -35.17
CA PRO A 171 0.73 4.68 -35.14
C PRO A 171 0.22 5.30 -33.84
N ASP A 172 0.94 6.30 -33.33
CA ASP A 172 0.70 6.92 -32.01
C ASP A 172 -0.72 7.48 -31.82
N TRP A 173 -1.38 7.91 -32.91
CA TRP A 173 -2.74 8.42 -32.85
C TRP A 173 -3.76 7.36 -32.40
N VAL A 174 -3.50 6.07 -32.63
CA VAL A 174 -4.39 4.98 -32.17
C VAL A 174 -4.38 4.91 -30.66
N TYR A 175 -3.20 5.04 -30.04
CA TYR A 175 -3.08 5.13 -28.58
C TYR A 175 -3.74 6.40 -28.04
N ALA A 176 -3.57 7.53 -28.72
CA ALA A 176 -4.24 8.78 -28.36
C ALA A 176 -5.77 8.70 -28.47
N ALA A 177 -6.29 8.07 -29.53
CA ALA A 177 -7.72 7.85 -29.73
C ALA A 177 -8.31 6.91 -28.67
N PHE A 178 -7.58 5.83 -28.32
CA PHE A 178 -8.00 4.92 -27.25
C PHE A 178 -8.01 5.63 -25.89
N ALA A 179 -6.99 6.43 -25.59
CA ALA A 179 -6.94 7.24 -24.37
C ALA A 179 -8.09 8.25 -24.31
N ALA A 180 -8.38 8.94 -25.43
CA ALA A 180 -9.49 9.88 -25.52
C ALA A 180 -10.86 9.20 -25.36
N ALA A 181 -11.06 8.03 -25.97
CA ALA A 181 -12.28 7.24 -25.81
C ALA A 181 -12.46 6.75 -24.37
N ALA A 182 -11.40 6.21 -23.74
CA ALA A 182 -11.43 5.76 -22.35
C ALA A 182 -11.70 6.92 -21.37
N LEU A 183 -11.05 8.07 -21.59
CA LEU A 183 -11.29 9.28 -20.81
C LEU A 183 -12.72 9.81 -21.01
N GLY A 184 -13.24 9.78 -22.24
CA GLY A 184 -14.62 10.12 -22.56
C GLY A 184 -15.62 9.23 -21.82
N LEU A 185 -15.41 7.92 -21.85
CA LEU A 185 -16.23 6.95 -21.10
C LEU A 185 -16.15 7.18 -19.59
N ALA A 186 -14.97 7.51 -19.05
CA ALA A 186 -14.80 7.82 -17.64
C ALA A 186 -15.56 9.10 -17.24
N MET A 187 -15.49 10.15 -18.07
CA MET A 187 -16.23 11.40 -17.84
C MET A 187 -17.75 11.19 -17.97
N LEU A 188 -18.20 10.39 -18.94
CA LEU A 188 -19.61 10.02 -19.10
C LEU A 188 -20.12 9.20 -17.92
N ALA A 189 -19.34 8.23 -17.44
CA ALA A 189 -19.71 7.43 -16.28
C ALA A 189 -19.89 8.31 -15.03
N VAL A 190 -19.02 9.31 -14.83
CA VAL A 190 -19.12 10.27 -13.72
C VAL A 190 -20.27 11.27 -13.90
N GLY A 191 -20.56 11.68 -15.13
CA GLY A 191 -21.65 12.64 -15.42
C GLY A 191 -23.04 12.03 -15.37
N LEU A 192 -23.19 10.77 -15.80
CA LEU A 192 -24.49 10.07 -15.88
C LEU A 192 -24.90 9.45 -14.55
N TRP A 193 -23.95 9.02 -13.72
CA TRP A 193 -24.26 8.52 -12.38
C TRP A 193 -24.31 9.67 -11.37
N PRO A 194 -25.18 9.60 -10.33
CA PRO A 194 -25.27 10.60 -9.26
C PRO A 194 -24.08 10.51 -8.28
N THR A 195 -22.87 10.44 -8.83
CA THR A 195 -21.62 10.63 -8.12
C THR A 195 -21.37 12.13 -8.07
N LYS A 196 -21.78 12.90 -7.06
CA LYS A 196 -21.55 14.36 -6.90
C LYS A 196 -20.08 14.86 -7.00
N THR A 197 -19.19 14.15 -7.70
CA THR A 197 -17.88 14.56 -8.21
C THR A 197 -17.99 15.45 -9.44
N PRO A 198 -17.24 16.55 -9.50
CA PRO A 198 -17.15 17.34 -10.71
C PRO A 198 -16.29 16.65 -11.76
N VAL A 199 -16.68 16.75 -13.03
CA VAL A 199 -15.99 16.11 -14.17
C VAL A 199 -14.53 16.58 -14.31
N TRP A 200 -14.23 17.84 -13.96
CA TRP A 200 -12.85 18.37 -14.01
C TRP A 200 -11.87 17.59 -13.15
N ALA A 201 -12.33 16.93 -12.09
CA ALA A 201 -11.45 16.19 -11.20
C ALA A 201 -10.89 14.92 -11.85
N VAL A 202 -11.64 14.31 -12.78
CA VAL A 202 -11.17 13.16 -13.56
C VAL A 202 -9.98 13.56 -14.43
N MET A 203 -10.03 14.76 -15.03
CA MET A 203 -8.93 15.30 -15.84
C MET A 203 -7.67 15.51 -15.01
N ILE A 204 -7.80 16.09 -13.81
CA ILE A 204 -6.65 16.31 -12.91
C ILE A 204 -6.08 14.97 -12.42
N ALA A 205 -6.92 13.99 -12.10
CA ALA A 205 -6.47 12.65 -11.71
C ALA A 205 -5.66 11.98 -12.84
N PHE A 206 -6.15 12.06 -14.08
CA PHE A 206 -5.48 11.51 -15.24
C PHE A 206 -4.14 12.20 -15.51
N MET A 207 -4.10 13.53 -15.44
CA MET A 207 -2.86 14.32 -15.57
C MET A 207 -1.84 13.96 -14.49
N LEU A 208 -2.27 13.83 -13.23
CA LEU A 208 -1.41 13.42 -12.13
C LEU A 208 -0.81 12.03 -12.38
N GLY A 209 -1.64 11.06 -12.79
CA GLY A 209 -1.19 9.72 -13.14
C GLY A 209 -0.19 9.75 -14.30
N GLY A 210 -0.43 10.55 -15.34
CA GLY A 210 0.48 10.71 -16.47
C GLY A 210 1.85 11.29 -16.09
N VAL A 211 1.89 12.32 -15.25
CA VAL A 211 3.16 12.92 -14.76
C VAL A 211 3.96 11.94 -13.92
N VAL A 212 3.28 11.14 -13.08
CA VAL A 212 3.93 10.19 -12.17
C VAL A 212 4.32 8.88 -12.87
N LEU A 213 3.67 8.54 -13.99
CA LEU A 213 3.90 7.30 -14.74
C LEU A 213 5.38 7.14 -15.16
N LEU A 214 5.98 8.20 -15.71
CA LEU A 214 7.36 8.14 -16.20
C LEU A 214 8.38 7.97 -15.05
N PRO A 215 8.34 8.79 -13.98
CA PRO A 215 9.16 8.58 -12.79
C PRO A 215 8.96 7.20 -12.13
N ALA A 216 7.72 6.77 -12.00
CA ALA A 216 7.38 5.46 -11.44
C ALA A 216 7.93 4.32 -12.32
N GLY A 217 7.94 4.51 -13.65
CA GLY A 217 8.51 3.56 -14.60
C GLY A 217 10.01 3.37 -14.44
N PHE A 218 10.77 4.44 -14.21
CA PHE A 218 12.20 4.33 -13.93
C PHE A 218 12.49 3.57 -12.64
N VAL A 219 11.75 3.88 -11.57
CA VAL A 219 11.89 3.16 -10.29
C VAL A 219 11.54 1.69 -10.50
N TYR A 220 10.40 1.39 -11.12
CA TYR A 220 9.95 0.02 -11.36
C TYR A 220 10.93 -0.77 -12.24
N ALA A 221 11.49 -0.16 -13.29
CA ALA A 221 12.46 -0.80 -14.17
C ALA A 221 13.77 -1.17 -13.45
N MET A 222 14.18 -0.41 -12.44
CA MET A 222 15.41 -0.67 -11.69
C MET A 222 15.20 -1.60 -10.49
N SER A 223 14.17 -1.35 -9.68
CA SER A 223 13.94 -2.05 -8.41
C SER A 223 12.99 -3.23 -8.51
N ALA A 224 12.25 -3.37 -9.62
CA ALA A 224 11.14 -4.31 -9.78
C ALA A 224 10.03 -4.16 -8.71
N THR A 225 9.94 -3.00 -8.06
CA THR A 225 8.88 -2.67 -7.08
C THR A 225 7.97 -1.57 -7.61
N PRO A 226 6.66 -1.81 -7.76
CA PRO A 226 5.75 -0.78 -8.24
C PRO A 226 5.63 0.33 -7.19
N LEU A 227 5.52 1.56 -7.67
CA LEU A 227 5.43 2.74 -6.81
C LEU A 227 4.02 2.87 -6.20
N GLN A 228 3.92 3.03 -4.88
CA GLN A 228 2.63 3.20 -4.19
C GLN A 228 2.23 4.68 -4.09
N MET A 229 1.20 5.10 -4.82
CA MET A 229 0.73 6.50 -4.91
C MET A 229 -0.58 6.78 -4.15
N ASN A 230 -0.96 5.92 -3.21
CA ASN A 230 -2.25 5.98 -2.52
C ASN A 230 -2.44 7.28 -1.73
N VAL A 231 -1.54 7.57 -0.78
CA VAL A 231 -1.69 8.71 0.14
C VAL A 231 -1.50 10.07 -0.54
N PRO A 232 -0.51 10.28 -1.45
CA PRO A 232 -0.36 11.58 -2.12
C PRO A 232 -1.56 11.94 -3.01
N SER A 233 -2.16 10.97 -3.70
CA SER A 233 -3.35 11.21 -4.52
C SER A 233 -4.58 11.54 -3.66
N GLU A 234 -4.72 10.87 -2.51
CA GLU A 234 -5.76 11.15 -1.51
C GLU A 234 -5.61 12.54 -0.87
N LEU A 235 -4.38 12.97 -0.57
CA LEU A 235 -4.10 14.31 -0.04
C LEU A 235 -4.54 15.40 -1.02
N LEU A 236 -4.14 15.28 -2.29
CA LEU A 236 -4.48 16.25 -3.32
C LEU A 236 -5.99 16.30 -3.53
N ALA A 237 -6.65 15.14 -3.61
CA ALA A 237 -8.11 15.04 -3.72
C ALA A 237 -8.81 15.74 -2.55
N GLY A 238 -8.35 15.49 -1.33
CA GLY A 238 -8.94 16.04 -0.11
C GLY A 238 -8.81 17.56 0.02
N TYR A 239 -7.76 18.16 -0.57
CA TYR A 239 -7.65 19.63 -0.64
C TYR A 239 -8.49 20.22 -1.79
N LEU A 240 -8.54 19.56 -2.94
CA LEU A 240 -9.29 20.04 -4.11
C LEU A 240 -10.82 19.97 -3.90
N MET A 241 -11.31 18.98 -3.15
CA MET A 241 -12.75 18.76 -2.92
C MET A 241 -13.14 19.03 -1.46
N LYS A 242 -12.84 20.24 -0.97
CA LYS A 242 -13.16 20.65 0.41
C LYS A 242 -14.69 20.62 0.65
N GLY A 243 -15.13 19.89 1.68
CA GLY A 243 -16.47 20.05 2.25
C GLY A 243 -17.60 19.17 1.69
N ASN A 244 -17.33 18.23 0.78
CA ASN A 244 -18.31 17.20 0.39
C ASN A 244 -17.84 15.80 0.83
N PRO A 245 -18.05 15.42 2.11
CA PRO A 245 -17.63 14.14 2.65
C PRO A 245 -18.63 13.02 2.30
N LEU A 246 -19.14 12.98 1.06
CA LEU A 246 -19.89 11.86 0.46
C LEU A 246 -18.96 10.67 0.18
N ALA A 247 -18.05 10.47 1.12
CA ALA A 247 -16.71 10.00 0.97
C ALA A 247 -16.45 8.87 1.93
N ASN A 248 -17.47 8.15 2.38
CA ASN A 248 -17.22 6.83 2.90
C ASN A 248 -18.41 5.91 2.83
N MET A 249 -18.06 4.64 2.71
CA MET A 249 -18.88 3.52 2.35
C MET A 249 -19.96 3.21 3.39
N VAL A 250 -20.92 2.40 2.93
CA VAL A 250 -21.91 1.60 3.67
C VAL A 250 -23.26 2.29 3.91
N ARG A 251 -24.21 1.98 3.01
CA ARG A 251 -25.62 1.77 3.37
C ARG A 251 -25.67 0.61 4.39
N PRO A 252 -26.16 0.78 5.62
CA PRO A 252 -26.55 -0.35 6.44
C PRO A 252 -27.73 -1.03 5.73
N SER A 253 -27.56 -2.29 5.37
CA SER A 253 -28.65 -3.13 4.88
C SER A 253 -29.69 -3.30 5.98
N LYS A 254 -30.80 -2.56 5.90
CA LYS A 254 -32.07 -3.04 6.43
C LYS A 254 -33.21 -2.70 5.47
N LEU A 255 -33.93 -3.78 5.14
CA LEU A 255 -35.14 -3.91 4.34
C LEU A 255 -35.03 -3.76 2.82
N ARG A 256 -35.04 -4.94 2.19
CA ARG A 256 -35.68 -5.22 0.90
C ARG A 256 -37.09 -4.61 0.91
N SER A 257 -37.31 -3.55 0.13
CA SER A 257 -38.63 -3.18 -0.34
C SER A 257 -38.56 -2.89 -1.84
N HIS A 258 -39.58 -3.39 -2.52
CA HIS A 258 -39.77 -3.41 -3.96
C HIS A 258 -40.04 -1.99 -4.49
N ASN A 259 -39.58 -1.73 -5.71
CA ASN A 259 -39.84 -0.59 -6.59
C ASN A 259 -39.12 0.75 -6.31
N SER A 260 -38.28 1.10 -7.31
CA SER A 260 -37.92 2.45 -7.77
C SER A 260 -37.31 3.44 -6.77
N GLN A 261 -35.98 3.45 -6.69
CA GLN A 261 -35.08 4.57 -7.04
C GLN A 261 -33.66 4.22 -6.55
N LEU A 262 -32.76 3.95 -7.51
CA LEU A 262 -31.34 3.75 -7.25
C LEU A 262 -30.69 5.07 -6.82
N THR A 263 -30.63 5.32 -5.52
CA THR A 263 -29.71 6.30 -4.93
C THR A 263 -28.44 5.58 -4.47
N SER A 264 -27.42 5.64 -5.32
CA SER A 264 -26.04 5.23 -5.04
C SER A 264 -25.25 6.46 -4.60
N SER A 265 -25.14 6.71 -3.29
CA SER A 265 -24.40 7.85 -2.76
C SER A 265 -23.28 7.39 -1.83
N SER A 266 -22.14 6.96 -2.39
CA SER A 266 -20.87 6.70 -1.69
C SER A 266 -19.73 6.46 -2.69
N PHE A 267 -19.35 7.44 -3.52
CA PHE A 267 -18.37 7.17 -4.60
C PHE A 267 -17.40 8.31 -4.96
N HIS A 268 -17.31 9.43 -4.24
CA HIS A 268 -16.71 10.63 -4.86
C HIS A 268 -15.17 10.67 -4.87
N TRP A 269 -14.53 10.67 -3.72
CA TRP A 269 -13.06 10.78 -3.61
C TRP A 269 -12.33 9.47 -3.96
N GLN A 270 -12.98 8.32 -3.75
CA GLN A 270 -12.41 7.02 -4.15
C GLN A 270 -12.20 6.99 -5.66
N LEU A 271 -13.09 7.62 -6.46
CA LEU A 271 -12.91 7.70 -7.91
C LEU A 271 -11.64 8.47 -8.29
N PHE A 272 -11.37 9.64 -7.69
CA PHE A 272 -10.14 10.39 -7.97
C PHE A 272 -8.89 9.57 -7.70
N LYS A 273 -8.83 8.93 -6.52
CA LYS A 273 -7.74 8.02 -6.15
C LYS A 273 -7.61 6.87 -7.15
N ILE A 274 -8.73 6.18 -7.43
CA ILE A 274 -8.76 5.04 -8.34
C ILE A 274 -8.22 5.47 -9.71
N PHE A 275 -8.69 6.58 -10.28
CA PHE A 275 -8.17 7.06 -11.57
C PHE A 275 -6.67 7.38 -11.50
N ALA A 276 -6.22 8.16 -10.52
CA ALA A 276 -4.79 8.53 -10.44
C ALA A 276 -3.86 7.32 -10.21
N VAL A 277 -4.22 6.43 -9.28
CA VAL A 277 -3.41 5.26 -8.90
C VAL A 277 -3.49 4.18 -9.98
N THR A 278 -4.69 3.83 -10.44
CA THR A 278 -4.89 2.77 -11.43
C THR A 278 -4.33 3.16 -12.79
N THR A 279 -4.42 4.43 -13.23
CA THR A 279 -3.76 4.87 -14.47
C THR A 279 -2.25 4.65 -14.41
N THR A 280 -1.62 4.97 -13.27
CA THR A 280 -0.18 4.73 -13.07
C THR A 280 0.14 3.23 -13.09
N GLN A 281 -0.58 2.43 -12.30
CA GLN A 281 -0.30 1.00 -12.15
C GLN A 281 -0.56 0.22 -13.44
N VAL A 282 -1.72 0.45 -14.08
CA VAL A 282 -2.08 -0.21 -15.35
C VAL A 282 -1.17 0.25 -16.48
N GLY A 283 -0.76 1.52 -16.48
CA GLY A 283 0.23 2.02 -17.43
C GLY A 283 1.57 1.28 -17.31
N LEU A 284 2.05 1.05 -16.09
CA LEU A 284 3.29 0.28 -15.86
C LEU A 284 3.17 -1.18 -16.28
N THR A 285 2.06 -1.84 -15.92
CA THR A 285 1.83 -3.23 -16.33
C THR A 285 1.68 -3.35 -17.85
N PHE A 286 1.02 -2.37 -18.49
CA PHE A 286 0.91 -2.33 -19.95
C PHE A 286 2.28 -2.21 -20.64
N VAL A 287 3.18 -1.37 -20.14
CA VAL A 287 4.56 -1.27 -20.66
C VAL A 287 5.32 -2.57 -20.44
N GLN A 288 5.14 -3.22 -19.28
CA GLN A 288 5.72 -4.53 -19.01
C GLN A 288 5.18 -5.60 -19.98
N ASP A 289 3.88 -5.58 -20.26
CA ASP A 289 3.22 -6.53 -21.16
C ASP A 289 3.62 -6.30 -22.62
N LEU A 290 3.80 -5.06 -23.07
CA LEU A 290 4.37 -4.75 -24.38
C LEU A 290 5.77 -5.37 -24.51
N LYS A 291 6.60 -5.22 -23.47
CA LYS A 291 7.93 -5.84 -23.44
C LYS A 291 7.86 -7.37 -23.44
N LEU A 292 6.93 -7.96 -22.69
CA LEU A 292 6.70 -9.41 -22.72
C LEU A 292 6.22 -9.88 -24.10
N GLY A 293 5.37 -9.10 -24.77
CA GLY A 293 4.87 -9.36 -26.12
C GLY A 293 5.98 -9.41 -27.18
N HIS A 294 7.11 -8.73 -26.95
CA HIS A 294 8.32 -8.89 -27.76
C HIS A 294 8.95 -10.29 -27.62
N TYR A 295 8.79 -10.95 -26.47
CA TYR A 295 9.41 -12.23 -26.15
C TYR A 295 8.47 -13.44 -26.33
N MET A 296 7.17 -13.26 -26.10
CA MET A 296 6.19 -14.36 -26.04
C MET A 296 4.84 -13.97 -26.63
N LYS A 297 4.17 -14.92 -27.31
CA LYS A 297 2.77 -14.79 -27.74
C LYS A 297 1.85 -15.08 -26.55
N VAL A 298 1.04 -14.10 -26.15
CA VAL A 298 0.15 -14.21 -24.99
C VAL A 298 -1.15 -14.94 -25.35
N GLN A 299 -1.62 -15.83 -24.48
CA GLN A 299 -2.86 -16.59 -24.65
C GLN A 299 -4.07 -15.82 -24.09
N VAL A 300 -4.88 -15.23 -24.98
CA VAL A 300 -6.07 -14.44 -24.61
C VAL A 300 -7.16 -15.28 -23.91
N VAL A 301 -7.31 -16.55 -24.30
CA VAL A 301 -8.35 -17.44 -23.76
C VAL A 301 -8.15 -17.71 -22.27
N ALA A 302 -6.91 -17.99 -21.86
CA ALA A 302 -6.59 -18.24 -20.45
C ALA A 302 -6.92 -17.02 -19.59
N VAL A 303 -6.54 -15.82 -20.05
CA VAL A 303 -6.83 -14.56 -19.34
C VAL A 303 -8.33 -14.35 -19.18
N PHE A 304 -9.12 -14.58 -20.23
CA PHE A 304 -10.57 -14.42 -20.17
C PHE A 304 -11.22 -15.38 -19.16
N VAL A 305 -10.84 -16.65 -19.17
CA VAL A 305 -11.33 -17.66 -18.23
C VAL A 305 -10.91 -17.33 -16.80
N THR A 306 -9.66 -16.92 -16.57
CA THR A 306 -9.17 -16.53 -15.25
C THR A 306 -9.92 -15.32 -14.70
N CYS A 307 -10.19 -14.30 -15.53
CA CYS A 307 -10.98 -13.14 -15.12
C CYS A 307 -12.39 -13.52 -14.67
N LEU A 308 -13.10 -14.36 -15.43
CA LEU A 308 -14.44 -14.83 -15.08
C LEU A 308 -14.42 -15.69 -13.80
N ALA A 309 -13.45 -16.59 -13.67
CA ALA A 309 -13.29 -17.42 -12.49
C ALA A 309 -13.02 -16.57 -11.24
N GLN A 310 -12.13 -15.58 -11.32
CA GLN A 310 -11.80 -14.71 -10.20
C GLN A 310 -13.00 -13.88 -9.73
N VAL A 311 -13.79 -13.33 -10.66
CA VAL A 311 -15.02 -12.59 -10.33
C VAL A 311 -16.08 -13.53 -9.74
N GLY A 312 -16.24 -14.72 -10.30
CA GLY A 312 -17.18 -15.74 -9.83
C GLY A 312 -16.88 -16.20 -8.41
N VAL A 313 -15.63 -16.60 -8.14
CA VAL A 313 -15.18 -17.02 -6.80
C VAL A 313 -15.32 -15.88 -5.80
N LYS A 314 -14.96 -14.64 -6.17
CA LYS A 314 -15.14 -13.49 -5.28
C LYS A 314 -16.61 -13.27 -4.90
N ARG A 315 -17.53 -13.34 -5.88
CA ARG A 315 -18.97 -13.21 -5.61
C ARG A 315 -19.51 -14.36 -4.76
N TRP A 316 -19.05 -15.58 -5.03
CA TRP A 316 -19.42 -16.76 -4.27
C TRP A 316 -18.97 -16.65 -2.81
N LEU A 317 -17.73 -16.20 -2.57
CA LEU A 317 -17.17 -16.05 -1.22
C LEU A 317 -17.97 -15.05 -0.39
N VAL A 318 -18.32 -13.90 -0.97
CA VAL A 318 -19.13 -12.86 -0.31
C VAL A 318 -20.56 -13.33 -0.02
N ALA A 319 -21.11 -14.23 -0.84
CA ALA A 319 -22.49 -14.72 -0.68
C ALA A 319 -22.61 -15.84 0.36
N ASN A 320 -21.57 -16.64 0.58
CA ASN A 320 -21.63 -17.83 1.44
C ASN A 320 -20.92 -17.68 2.79
N VAL A 321 -19.96 -16.77 2.91
CA VAL A 321 -19.22 -16.56 4.16
C VAL A 321 -19.84 -15.37 4.91
N GLU A 322 -20.59 -15.68 5.97
CA GLU A 322 -21.06 -14.70 6.94
C GLU A 322 -19.87 -14.04 7.66
N ASP A 323 -20.00 -12.83 8.20
CA ASP A 323 -18.93 -12.12 8.95
C ASP A 323 -17.57 -11.96 8.25
N PHE A 324 -17.59 -11.80 6.92
CA PHE A 324 -16.40 -11.51 6.12
C PHE A 324 -15.65 -10.25 6.63
N CYS A 325 -14.31 -10.34 6.78
CA CYS A 325 -13.42 -9.27 7.27
C CYS A 325 -13.51 -8.90 8.77
N GLN A 326 -14.25 -9.63 9.61
CA GLN A 326 -14.26 -9.40 11.07
C GLN A 326 -13.06 -10.06 11.78
N ARG A 327 -12.61 -9.48 12.90
CA ARG A 327 -11.46 -10.00 13.69
C ARG A 327 -11.69 -11.38 14.29
N GLY A 328 -12.95 -11.71 14.61
CA GLY A 328 -13.33 -12.97 15.25
C GLY A 328 -13.70 -14.09 14.29
N GLN A 329 -13.53 -13.90 12.97
CA GLN A 329 -13.96 -14.91 12.01
C GLN A 329 -13.13 -16.20 12.19
N SER A 330 -13.80 -17.34 12.29
CA SER A 330 -13.21 -18.67 12.55
C SER A 330 -12.18 -19.07 11.50
N ALA A 331 -12.39 -18.66 10.25
CA ALA A 331 -11.48 -18.87 9.13
C ALA A 331 -10.37 -17.79 8.99
N LEU A 332 -10.26 -16.85 9.93
CA LEU A 332 -9.26 -15.76 9.93
C LEU A 332 -9.21 -14.94 8.63
N LEU A 333 -10.35 -14.77 7.96
CA LEU A 333 -10.48 -13.94 6.76
C LEU A 333 -10.60 -12.45 7.14
N VAL A 334 -9.51 -11.87 7.66
CA VAL A 334 -9.51 -10.55 8.34
C VAL A 334 -9.31 -9.33 7.41
N CYS A 335 -9.11 -9.55 6.10
CA CYS A 335 -9.01 -8.52 5.04
C CYS A 335 -8.15 -7.28 5.38
N PRO A 336 -6.87 -7.43 5.74
CA PRO A 336 -6.04 -6.33 6.23
C PRO A 336 -5.95 -5.16 5.24
N THR A 337 -5.72 -5.44 3.96
CA THR A 337 -5.63 -4.41 2.92
C THR A 337 -6.92 -3.60 2.81
N THR A 338 -8.09 -4.27 2.83
CA THR A 338 -9.40 -3.61 2.77
C THR A 338 -9.64 -2.73 4.00
N ARG A 339 -9.19 -3.15 5.19
CA ARG A 339 -9.30 -2.34 6.41
C ARG A 339 -8.45 -1.08 6.33
N THR A 340 -7.22 -1.17 5.82
CA THR A 340 -6.40 0.03 5.60
C THR A 340 -7.02 0.93 4.54
N PHE A 341 -7.58 0.37 3.47
CA PHE A 341 -8.36 1.14 2.50
C PHE A 341 -9.55 1.86 3.16
N TYR A 342 -10.25 1.21 4.09
CA TYR A 342 -11.35 1.79 4.86
C TYR A 342 -10.90 2.83 5.91
N SER A 343 -9.73 2.66 6.53
CA SER A 343 -9.18 3.64 7.47
C SER A 343 -8.64 4.89 6.75
N ALA A 344 -7.93 4.72 5.63
CA ALA A 344 -7.45 5.82 4.78
C ALA A 344 -8.63 6.68 4.28
N SER A 345 -9.68 6.00 3.89
CA SER A 345 -11.03 6.50 3.62
C SER A 345 -11.59 7.46 4.67
N ILE A 346 -11.42 7.15 5.96
CA ILE A 346 -11.85 8.03 7.07
C ILE A 346 -10.99 9.28 7.14
N ILE A 347 -9.67 9.10 7.06
CA ILE A 347 -8.67 10.15 7.26
C ILE A 347 -8.75 11.19 6.13
N TRP A 348 -8.67 10.73 4.88
CA TRP A 348 -8.55 11.59 3.71
C TRP A 348 -9.90 11.96 3.09
N GLY A 349 -10.87 11.06 3.16
CA GLY A 349 -12.19 11.24 2.56
C GLY A 349 -13.17 11.93 3.49
N ALA A 350 -13.49 11.28 4.61
CA ALA A 350 -14.49 11.76 5.54
C ALA A 350 -14.02 13.05 6.24
N ILE A 351 -13.05 12.96 7.15
CA ILE A 351 -12.60 14.11 7.96
C ILE A 351 -11.92 15.16 7.08
N GLY A 352 -11.10 14.67 6.14
CA GLY A 352 -10.40 15.46 5.15
C GLY A 352 -9.06 16.02 5.66
N PRO A 353 -8.08 16.24 4.77
CA PRO A 353 -6.73 16.64 5.16
C PRO A 353 -6.66 18.02 5.80
N SER A 354 -7.59 18.92 5.45
CA SER A 354 -7.61 20.29 6.00
C SER A 354 -7.82 20.35 7.52
N ARG A 355 -8.49 19.35 8.12
CA ARG A 355 -8.74 19.30 9.57
C ARG A 355 -7.62 18.64 10.35
N LEU A 356 -6.92 17.68 9.75
CA LEU A 356 -5.86 16.90 10.41
C LEU A 356 -4.45 17.44 10.13
N PHE A 357 -4.17 17.77 8.87
CA PHE A 357 -2.84 18.16 8.37
C PHE A 357 -2.73 19.65 8.03
N GLY A 358 -3.77 20.45 8.27
CA GLY A 358 -3.73 21.90 8.04
C GLY A 358 -2.67 22.63 8.90
N PRO A 359 -2.31 23.87 8.55
CA PRO A 359 -1.42 24.70 9.38
C PRO A 359 -1.97 24.83 10.80
N GLY A 360 -1.14 24.53 11.81
CA GLY A 360 -1.54 24.58 13.23
C GLY A 360 -2.42 23.43 13.71
N LYS A 361 -2.68 22.40 12.88
CA LYS A 361 -3.38 21.18 13.28
C LYS A 361 -2.41 20.11 13.77
N GLN A 362 -2.92 19.12 14.51
CA GLN A 362 -2.12 18.08 15.19
C GLN A 362 -1.07 17.43 14.28
N TYR A 363 -1.45 17.04 13.06
CA TYR A 363 -0.57 16.36 12.11
C TYR A 363 0.03 17.29 11.03
N GLY A 364 -0.14 18.61 11.17
CA GLY A 364 0.43 19.60 10.25
C GLY A 364 1.94 19.44 9.99
N PRO A 365 2.78 19.12 11.00
CA PRO A 365 4.21 18.92 10.79
C PRO A 365 4.58 17.84 9.77
N LEU A 366 3.72 16.84 9.54
CA LEU A 366 4.00 15.76 8.57
C LEU A 366 4.06 16.27 7.13
N LEU A 367 3.42 17.39 6.80
CA LEU A 367 3.53 17.98 5.47
C LEU A 367 4.97 18.43 5.15
N PHE A 368 5.75 18.82 6.16
CA PHE A 368 7.18 19.16 5.97
C PHE A 368 8.02 17.94 5.59
N CYS A 369 7.56 16.72 5.85
CA CYS A 369 8.21 15.51 5.33
C CYS A 369 8.21 15.48 3.80
N GLY A 370 7.23 16.11 3.14
CA GLY A 370 7.23 16.27 1.68
C GLY A 370 8.39 17.13 1.16
N LEU A 371 8.69 18.24 1.86
CA LEU A 371 9.86 19.07 1.55
C LEU A 371 11.17 18.33 1.85
N ALA A 372 11.24 17.64 2.99
CA ALA A 372 12.37 16.77 3.31
C ALA A 372 12.58 15.70 2.23
N GLY A 373 11.49 15.11 1.71
CA GLY A 373 11.51 14.15 0.61
C GLY A 373 12.01 14.75 -0.70
N ALA A 374 11.68 15.99 -1.03
CA ALA A 374 12.23 16.66 -2.21
C ALA A 374 13.75 16.90 -2.11
N VAL A 375 14.25 17.17 -0.90
CA VAL A 375 15.68 17.42 -0.67
C VAL A 375 16.47 16.12 -0.51
N ALA A 376 15.85 15.07 0.03
CA ALA A 376 16.56 13.86 0.43
C ALA A 376 17.36 13.21 -0.72
N PRO A 377 16.86 13.08 -1.97
CA PRO A 377 17.64 12.54 -3.10
C PRO A 377 18.81 13.41 -3.56
N LEU A 378 18.85 14.70 -3.23
CA LEU A 378 19.99 15.56 -3.57
C LEU A 378 21.23 15.16 -2.79
N ILE A 379 21.07 14.69 -1.55
CA ILE A 379 22.18 14.31 -0.67
C ILE A 379 22.99 13.13 -1.26
N PRO A 380 22.40 11.95 -1.54
CA PRO A 380 23.16 10.85 -2.15
C PRO A 380 23.71 11.24 -3.52
N TRP A 381 22.99 12.04 -4.31
CA TRP A 381 23.50 12.51 -5.59
C TRP A 381 24.76 13.38 -5.47
N MET A 382 24.78 14.33 -4.52
CA MET A 382 25.96 15.16 -4.25
C MET A 382 27.14 14.31 -3.74
N LEU A 383 26.85 13.34 -2.88
CA LEU A 383 27.85 12.43 -2.33
C LEU A 383 28.43 11.51 -3.40
N GLU A 384 27.60 10.99 -4.31
CA GLU A 384 28.03 10.16 -5.43
C GLU A 384 28.91 10.95 -6.40
N LYS A 385 28.57 12.21 -6.68
CA LYS A 385 29.40 13.08 -7.52
C LYS A 385 30.77 13.36 -6.90
N ARG A 386 30.87 13.40 -5.57
CA ARG A 386 32.13 13.56 -4.85
C ARG A 386 32.92 12.25 -4.74
N TRP A 387 32.24 11.11 -4.59
CA TRP A 387 32.83 9.79 -4.42
C TRP A 387 32.20 8.73 -5.35
N PRO A 388 32.54 8.76 -6.65
CA PRO A 388 31.86 7.95 -7.67
C PRO A 388 32.13 6.44 -7.57
N ARG A 389 33.15 6.01 -6.81
CA ARG A 389 33.47 4.59 -6.59
C ARG A 389 32.95 4.02 -5.27
N SER A 390 32.21 4.80 -4.50
CA SER A 390 31.70 4.36 -3.19
C SER A 390 30.42 3.54 -3.31
N TRP A 391 30.10 2.79 -2.27
CA TRP A 391 28.83 2.04 -2.14
C TRP A 391 27.59 2.93 -2.17
N LEU A 392 27.75 4.25 -2.02
CA LEU A 392 26.69 5.25 -2.04
C LEU A 392 25.98 5.34 -3.40
N ALA A 393 26.64 4.92 -4.50
CA ALA A 393 26.01 4.82 -5.82
C ALA A 393 24.85 3.80 -5.86
N TYR A 394 24.79 2.86 -4.90
CA TYR A 394 23.70 1.88 -4.80
C TYR A 394 22.57 2.32 -3.86
N VAL A 395 22.66 3.51 -3.26
CA VAL A 395 21.64 4.03 -2.34
C VAL A 395 20.57 4.75 -3.15
N SER A 396 19.34 4.21 -3.14
CA SER A 396 18.19 4.84 -3.79
C SER A 396 17.10 5.09 -2.76
N LEU A 397 17.00 6.36 -2.34
CA LEU A 397 16.01 6.81 -1.37
C LEU A 397 14.56 6.59 -1.80
N PRO A 398 14.16 6.80 -3.08
CA PRO A 398 12.81 6.50 -3.52
C PRO A 398 12.42 5.02 -3.36
N VAL A 399 13.36 4.10 -3.66
CA VAL A 399 13.14 2.65 -3.51
C VAL A 399 13.01 2.28 -2.04
N ALA A 400 13.90 2.83 -1.20
CA ALA A 400 13.86 2.70 0.25
C ALA A 400 12.50 3.15 0.83
N MET A 401 12.07 4.37 0.50
CA MET A 401 10.82 4.96 0.98
C MET A 401 9.59 4.18 0.47
N ASN A 402 9.59 3.74 -0.80
CA ASN A 402 8.48 2.97 -1.36
C ASN A 402 8.27 1.65 -0.60
N GLY A 403 9.36 0.96 -0.27
CA GLY A 403 9.27 -0.28 0.52
C GLY A 403 8.77 -0.04 1.94
N ALA A 404 9.08 1.10 2.56
CA ALA A 404 8.61 1.46 3.90
C ALA A 404 7.12 1.86 3.98
N LEU A 405 6.43 2.08 2.84
CA LEU A 405 5.00 2.41 2.88
C LEU A 405 4.10 1.26 3.34
N SER A 406 4.56 0.02 3.16
CA SER A 406 3.80 -1.16 3.58
C SER A 406 3.87 -1.40 5.11
N ILE A 407 4.56 -0.57 5.90
CA ILE A 407 4.70 -0.73 7.37
C ILE A 407 3.33 -0.76 8.08
N ALA A 408 2.33 -0.03 7.60
CA ALA A 408 1.00 -0.03 8.22
C ALA A 408 0.18 -1.32 7.95
N ASN A 409 0.58 -2.12 6.96
CA ASN A 409 -0.13 -3.33 6.51
C ASN A 409 0.66 -4.61 6.76
N ALA A 410 1.98 -4.50 6.88
CA ALA A 410 2.91 -5.60 7.01
C ALA A 410 3.51 -5.62 8.41
N ASN A 411 3.67 -6.81 8.95
CA ASN A 411 4.31 -6.99 10.25
C ASN A 411 5.83 -6.90 10.09
N GLY A 412 6.55 -6.56 11.16
CA GLY A 412 8.02 -6.39 11.07
C GLY A 412 8.77 -7.64 10.59
N ILE A 413 8.23 -8.83 10.88
CA ILE A 413 8.74 -10.11 10.39
C ILE A 413 8.75 -10.18 8.86
N ASN A 414 7.77 -9.60 8.18
CA ASN A 414 7.69 -9.65 6.73
C ASN A 414 8.93 -8.97 6.11
N TYR A 415 9.45 -7.90 6.73
CA TYR A 415 10.66 -7.21 6.28
C TYR A 415 11.94 -7.96 6.64
N SER A 416 12.07 -8.42 7.89
CA SER A 416 13.30 -9.10 8.37
C SER A 416 13.51 -10.44 7.66
N SER A 417 12.45 -11.22 7.47
CA SER A 417 12.51 -12.51 6.78
C SER A 417 12.80 -12.36 5.28
N CYS A 418 12.15 -11.40 4.61
CA CYS A 418 12.43 -11.05 3.20
C CYS A 418 13.91 -10.64 3.03
N PHE A 419 14.45 -9.84 3.96
CA PHE A 419 15.86 -9.43 3.94
C PHE A 419 16.83 -10.61 4.08
N ILE A 420 16.59 -11.55 5.00
CA ILE A 420 17.47 -12.71 5.22
C ILE A 420 17.46 -13.65 4.02
N VAL A 421 16.28 -13.98 3.50
CA VAL A 421 16.14 -14.82 2.30
C VAL A 421 16.77 -14.13 1.09
N GLY A 422 16.54 -12.82 0.93
CA GLY A 422 17.19 -12.00 -0.08
C GLY A 422 18.72 -12.00 0.06
N PHE A 423 19.26 -11.88 1.27
CA PHE A 423 20.71 -11.94 1.51
C PHE A 423 21.29 -13.28 1.07
N PHE A 424 20.63 -14.38 1.43
CA PHE A 424 21.11 -15.70 1.07
C PHE A 424 21.08 -15.94 -0.45
N PHE A 425 19.95 -15.69 -1.11
CA PHE A 425 19.82 -15.98 -2.54
C PHE A 425 20.45 -14.90 -3.44
N GLN A 426 20.26 -13.63 -3.15
CA GLN A 426 20.69 -12.53 -4.03
C GLN A 426 22.09 -12.00 -3.73
N TYR A 427 22.57 -12.09 -2.50
CA TYR A 427 23.94 -11.68 -2.16
C TYR A 427 24.90 -12.86 -2.12
N PHE A 428 24.63 -13.87 -1.29
CA PHE A 428 25.55 -14.99 -1.09
C PHE A 428 25.60 -15.94 -2.29
N LEU A 429 24.46 -16.53 -2.67
CA LEU A 429 24.39 -17.54 -3.73
C LEU A 429 24.77 -16.94 -5.10
N ARG A 430 24.30 -15.73 -5.40
CA ARG A 430 24.63 -15.02 -6.65
C ARG A 430 26.13 -14.71 -6.78
N ARG A 431 26.81 -14.34 -5.69
CA ARG A 431 28.26 -14.03 -5.72
C ARG A 431 29.14 -15.28 -5.73
N ARG A 432 28.76 -16.32 -4.97
CA ARG A 432 29.60 -17.53 -4.80
C ARG A 432 29.32 -18.60 -5.86
N HIS A 433 28.06 -18.75 -6.29
CA HIS A 433 27.61 -19.80 -7.20
C HIS A 433 26.66 -19.25 -8.28
N PHE A 434 27.16 -18.31 -9.10
CA PHE A 434 26.36 -17.62 -10.11
C PHE A 434 25.68 -18.57 -11.11
N SER A 435 26.36 -19.64 -11.55
CA SER A 435 25.81 -20.61 -12.52
C SER A 435 24.54 -21.32 -11.98
N THR A 436 24.58 -21.74 -10.73
CA THR A 436 23.42 -22.34 -10.04
C THR A 436 22.31 -21.29 -9.86
N TRP A 437 22.69 -20.09 -9.44
CA TRP A 437 21.76 -18.99 -9.23
C TRP A 437 20.97 -18.66 -10.50
N SER A 438 21.66 -18.45 -11.63
CA SER A 438 21.03 -18.05 -12.90
C SER A 438 20.09 -19.12 -13.46
N LYS A 439 20.37 -20.40 -13.20
CA LYS A 439 19.58 -21.51 -13.74
C LYS A 439 18.34 -21.83 -12.90
N TYR A 440 18.44 -21.74 -11.57
CA TYR A 440 17.41 -22.31 -10.68
C TYR A 440 16.62 -21.29 -9.87
N VAL A 441 17.12 -20.08 -9.60
CA VAL A 441 16.46 -19.19 -8.61
C VAL A 441 15.06 -18.76 -9.03
N TYR A 442 14.83 -18.45 -10.30
CA TYR A 442 13.48 -18.11 -10.78
C TYR A 442 12.52 -19.30 -10.72
N ILE A 443 13.01 -20.51 -11.00
CA ILE A 443 12.22 -21.75 -10.91
C ILE A 443 11.88 -22.05 -9.44
N ILE A 444 12.83 -21.87 -8.52
CA ILE A 444 12.61 -22.05 -7.09
C ILE A 444 11.58 -21.04 -6.58
N SER A 445 11.67 -19.76 -6.99
CA SER A 445 10.68 -18.74 -6.62
C SER A 445 9.26 -19.14 -7.06
N ALA A 446 9.11 -19.51 -8.35
CA ALA A 446 7.82 -19.95 -8.87
C ALA A 446 7.32 -21.24 -8.18
N GLY A 447 8.24 -22.16 -7.86
CA GLY A 447 7.95 -23.40 -7.12
C GLY A 447 7.45 -23.14 -5.70
N LEU A 448 8.04 -22.17 -4.99
CA LEU A 448 7.61 -21.78 -3.64
C LEU A 448 6.26 -21.07 -3.65
N ASP A 449 6.01 -20.16 -4.60
CA ASP A 449 4.72 -19.46 -4.75
C ASP A 449 3.58 -20.43 -5.07
N SER A 450 3.80 -21.30 -6.06
CA SER A 450 2.84 -22.31 -6.49
C SER A 450 2.63 -23.40 -5.42
N GLY A 451 3.72 -23.86 -4.80
CA GLY A 451 3.70 -24.85 -3.72
C GLY A 451 2.92 -24.37 -2.50
N THR A 452 3.13 -23.13 -2.06
CA THR A 452 2.37 -22.54 -0.94
C THR A 452 0.87 -22.50 -1.24
N THR A 453 0.51 -22.12 -2.46
CA THR A 453 -0.90 -22.08 -2.89
C THR A 453 -1.50 -23.49 -2.92
N PHE A 454 -0.78 -24.48 -3.46
CA PHE A 454 -1.25 -25.86 -3.52
C PHE A 454 -1.37 -26.50 -2.13
N SER A 455 -0.39 -26.27 -1.24
CA SER A 455 -0.45 -26.69 0.16
C SER A 455 -1.62 -26.06 0.89
N ALA A 456 -1.89 -24.76 0.68
CA ALA A 456 -3.05 -24.09 1.27
C ALA A 456 -4.38 -24.70 0.79
N LEU A 457 -4.50 -25.05 -0.50
CA LEU A 457 -5.69 -25.75 -1.02
C LEU A 457 -5.86 -27.14 -0.41
N ILE A 458 -4.77 -27.91 -0.29
CA ILE A 458 -4.82 -29.23 0.36
C ILE A 458 -5.28 -29.07 1.81
N ILE A 459 -4.68 -28.15 2.58
CA ILE A 459 -5.06 -27.88 3.97
C ILE A 459 -6.54 -27.48 4.05
N PHE A 460 -7.00 -26.59 3.17
CA PHE A 460 -8.39 -26.17 3.14
C PHE A 460 -9.35 -27.32 2.88
N PHE A 461 -9.10 -28.14 1.84
CA PHE A 461 -9.97 -29.27 1.50
C PHE A 461 -9.87 -30.46 2.46
N SER A 462 -8.73 -30.65 3.14
CA SER A 462 -8.49 -31.79 4.05
C SER A 462 -8.79 -31.52 5.52
N LEU A 463 -8.62 -30.28 5.99
CA LEU A 463 -8.79 -29.92 7.40
C LEU A 463 -9.92 -28.91 7.62
N SER A 464 -10.03 -27.88 6.77
CA SER A 464 -11.00 -26.78 6.99
C SER A 464 -12.41 -27.08 6.45
N LEU A 465 -12.54 -27.80 5.33
CA LEU A 465 -13.82 -28.17 4.73
C LEU A 465 -14.55 -29.33 5.45
N PRO A 466 -13.88 -30.44 5.85
CA PRO A 466 -14.59 -31.55 6.48
C PRO A 466 -15.12 -31.18 7.88
N LYS A 467 -16.34 -31.65 8.19
CA LYS A 467 -17.08 -31.36 9.45
C LYS A 467 -17.29 -29.86 9.75
N ASN A 468 -17.68 -29.06 8.75
CA ASN A 468 -18.04 -27.64 8.94
C ASN A 468 -16.94 -26.79 9.62
N GLY A 469 -15.66 -27.12 9.42
CA GLY A 469 -14.55 -26.38 10.03
C GLY A 469 -14.30 -26.67 11.52
N GLN A 470 -14.88 -27.73 12.08
CA GLN A 470 -14.68 -28.10 13.48
C GLN A 470 -13.38 -28.89 13.74
N LEU A 471 -12.65 -29.28 12.70
CA LEU A 471 -11.41 -30.03 12.83
C LEU A 471 -10.24 -29.09 13.13
N VAL A 472 -10.27 -28.48 14.31
CA VAL A 472 -9.19 -27.63 14.82
C VAL A 472 -8.22 -28.52 15.59
N LEU A 473 -7.00 -28.67 15.07
CA LEU A 473 -5.90 -29.28 15.80
C LEU A 473 -5.51 -28.34 16.95
N ASP A 474 -5.86 -28.70 18.18
CA ASP A 474 -5.43 -27.95 19.36
C ASP A 474 -3.99 -28.36 19.70
N TRP A 475 -3.04 -27.47 19.43
CA TRP A 475 -1.64 -27.65 19.78
C TRP A 475 -1.06 -26.33 20.26
N TRP A 476 0.05 -26.40 20.99
CA TRP A 476 0.70 -25.25 21.62
C TRP A 476 0.85 -24.05 20.67
N GLY A 477 1.27 -24.26 19.42
CA GLY A 477 1.47 -23.17 18.46
C GLY A 477 0.19 -22.48 17.95
N ASN A 478 -1.00 -23.07 18.10
CA ASN A 478 -2.26 -22.46 17.65
C ASN A 478 -2.88 -21.48 18.66
N ASN A 479 -2.53 -21.59 19.94
CA ASN A 479 -3.15 -20.78 21.00
C ASN A 479 -2.16 -19.84 21.68
N VAL A 480 -0.89 -20.19 21.73
CA VAL A 480 0.08 -19.49 22.57
C VAL A 480 0.35 -18.06 22.12
N PHE A 481 0.32 -17.79 20.81
CA PHE A 481 0.45 -16.42 20.31
C PHE A 481 -0.71 -15.51 20.76
N LYS A 482 -1.90 -16.07 21.01
CA LYS A 482 -3.08 -15.34 21.47
C LYS A 482 -3.00 -14.89 22.93
N ASN A 483 -2.17 -15.55 23.72
CA ASN A 483 -2.00 -15.29 25.16
C ASN A 483 -0.91 -14.23 25.44
N THR A 484 -0.66 -13.32 24.49
CA THR A 484 0.38 -12.29 24.60
C THR A 484 -0.25 -10.90 24.63
N ALA A 485 0.42 -9.95 25.30
CA ALA A 485 -0.01 -8.55 25.31
C ALA A 485 -0.02 -7.91 23.91
N ASP A 486 0.75 -8.48 22.98
CA ASP A 486 0.76 -8.14 21.55
C ASP A 486 -0.57 -8.46 20.88
N TRP A 487 -1.10 -9.68 21.08
CA TRP A 487 -2.40 -10.08 20.53
C TRP A 487 -3.57 -9.30 21.15
N ALA A 488 -3.44 -8.94 22.43
CA ALA A 488 -4.42 -8.10 23.13
C ALA A 488 -4.30 -6.60 22.78
N ALA A 489 -3.36 -6.20 21.92
CA ALA A 489 -3.14 -4.82 21.49
C ALA A 489 -2.96 -3.83 22.67
N VAL A 490 -2.25 -4.25 23.72
CA VAL A 490 -2.12 -3.46 24.96
C VAL A 490 -1.27 -2.21 24.73
N SER A 491 -1.85 -1.05 25.03
CA SER A 491 -1.15 0.23 25.01
C SER A 491 -0.17 0.37 26.17
N HIS A 492 0.85 1.22 26.02
CA HIS A 492 1.82 1.46 27.09
C HIS A 492 1.20 2.14 28.32
N ARG A 493 0.24 3.05 28.10
CA ARG A 493 -0.61 3.60 29.16
C ARG A 493 -2.08 3.41 28.83
N THR A 494 -2.88 3.23 29.86
CA THR A 494 -4.35 3.20 29.73
C THR A 494 -4.88 4.61 29.44
N PRO A 495 -5.80 4.77 28.49
CA PRO A 495 -6.41 6.05 28.19
C PRO A 495 -7.20 6.54 29.43
N PRO A 496 -7.05 7.82 29.82
CA PRO A 496 -7.81 8.37 30.94
C PRO A 496 -9.31 8.41 30.60
N PRO A 497 -10.21 8.30 31.59
CA PRO A 497 -11.65 8.32 31.37
C PRO A 497 -12.15 9.64 30.76
N GLN A 498 -11.42 10.74 30.98
CA GLN A 498 -11.70 12.07 30.41
C GLN A 498 -11.27 12.20 28.93
N GLY A 499 -10.57 11.21 28.38
CA GLY A 499 -9.98 11.25 27.04
C GLY A 499 -8.59 11.92 27.01
N PHE A 500 -7.78 11.59 26.01
CA PHE A 500 -6.44 12.16 25.80
C PHE A 500 -6.35 13.10 24.58
N GLY A 501 -5.30 13.91 24.48
CA GLY A 501 -5.10 14.87 23.38
C GLY A 501 -5.82 16.20 23.57
N PRO A 502 -5.78 17.10 22.57
CA PRO A 502 -6.20 18.49 22.71
C PRO A 502 -7.71 18.64 22.90
N ASP A 503 -8.12 19.63 23.71
CA ASP A 503 -9.53 19.95 23.98
C ASP A 503 -10.21 20.76 22.85
N THR A 504 -9.42 21.30 21.92
CA THR A 504 -9.90 22.10 20.78
C THR A 504 -9.26 21.61 19.48
N TRP A 505 -10.05 21.35 18.43
CA TRP A 505 -9.56 20.82 17.15
C TRP A 505 -10.27 21.35 15.90
#